data_AF-A0A354I4Q1-F1
#
_entry.id   AF-A0A354I4Q1-F1
#
_cell.length_a   1.000
_cell.length_b   1.000
_cell.length_c   1.000
_cell.angle_alpha   90.00
_cell.angle_beta   90.00
_cell.angle_gamma   90.00
#
_symmetry.space_group_name_H-M   'P 1'
#
loop_
_entity.id
_entity.type
_entity.pdbx_description
1 polymer ?
#
loop_
_entity_poly.entity_id
_entity_poly.type
_entity_poly.pdbx_seq_one_letter_code
_entity_poly.pdbx_strand_id
1 'polypeptide(L)'
;IPIGHAFGRIGCFLVGCCYGVPYNGVLAITYIDSLFAPNGIPLFPVQLVEAVIEFILGICLLVFSKKLNKYSSLLIYLLAYSLVRFLLEFLRYDKAR
;
A
#
# COMPACT_ATOMS: atom_id res chain seq x y z
N ILE A 1 -4.53 3.35 -13.90
CA ILE A 1 -3.23 2.99 -13.31
C ILE A 1 -3.36 2.67 -11.81
N PRO A 2 -3.80 3.58 -10.91
CA PRO A 2 -3.76 3.34 -9.46
C PRO A 2 -4.71 2.24 -8.98
N ILE A 3 -5.91 2.13 -9.57
CA ILE A 3 -6.87 1.06 -9.22
C ILE A 3 -6.29 -0.33 -9.53
N GLY A 4 -5.62 -0.49 -10.68
CA GLY A 4 -4.96 -1.74 -11.05
C GLY A 4 -3.80 -2.09 -10.11
N HIS A 5 -3.07 -1.08 -9.62
CA HIS A 5 -1.99 -1.27 -8.66
C HIS A 5 -2.51 -1.71 -7.29
N ALA A 6 -3.64 -1.13 -6.85
CA ALA A 6 -4.33 -1.54 -5.62
C ALA A 6 -4.77 -3.01 -5.67
N PHE A 7 -5.32 -3.47 -6.81
CA PHE A 7 -5.62 -4.89 -7.02
C PHE A 7 -4.37 -5.78 -6.97
N GLY A 8 -3.24 -5.31 -7.52
CA GLY A 8 -1.95 -6.00 -7.40
C GLY A 8 -1.50 -6.15 -5.94
N ARG A 9 -1.67 -5.11 -5.11
CA ARG A 9 -1.35 -5.14 -3.67
C ARG A 9 -2.23 -6.09 -2.87
N ILE A 10 -3.51 -6.17 -3.23
CA ILE A 10 -4.43 -7.19 -2.68
C ILE A 10 -3.95 -8.60 -3.05
N GLY A 11 -3.45 -8.80 -4.28
CA GLY A 11 -2.79 -10.05 -4.67
C GLY A 11 -1.55 -10.36 -3.82
N CYS A 12 -0.68 -9.37 -3.56
CA CYS A 12 0.48 -9.54 -2.67
C CYS A 12 0.08 -9.91 -1.24
N PHE A 13 -1.03 -9.34 -0.74
CA PHE A 13 -1.60 -9.68 0.56
C PHE A 13 -2.03 -11.15 0.62
N LEU A 14 -2.68 -11.68 -0.41
CA LEU A 14 -3.09 -13.08 -0.47
C LEU A 14 -1.91 -14.06 -0.47
N VAL A 15 -0.76 -13.66 -1.03
CA VAL A 15 0.48 -14.45 -1.05
C VAL A 15 1.31 -14.27 0.24
N GLY A 16 1.08 -13.17 0.97
CA GLY A 16 1.90 -12.78 2.12
C GLY A 16 3.28 -12.23 1.75
N CYS A 17 3.44 -11.71 0.53
CA CYS A 17 4.70 -11.07 0.10
C CYS A 17 4.73 -9.60 0.55
N CYS A 18 5.93 -9.07 0.85
CA CYS A 18 6.15 -7.67 1.23
C CYS A 18 5.42 -7.23 2.51
N TYR A 19 5.59 -8.00 3.58
CA TYR A 19 4.96 -7.75 4.88
C TYR A 19 5.57 -6.55 5.63
N GLY A 20 4.78 -5.98 6.55
CA GLY A 20 5.21 -4.89 7.42
C GLY A 20 5.99 -5.36 8.65
N VAL A 21 6.33 -4.40 9.51
CA VAL A 21 6.99 -4.69 10.79
C VAL A 21 6.15 -5.67 11.65
N PRO A 22 6.78 -6.53 12.46
CA PRO A 22 6.07 -7.30 13.46
C PRO A 22 5.35 -6.36 14.43
N TYR A 23 4.04 -6.54 14.56
CA TYR A 23 3.15 -5.63 15.27
C TYR A 23 2.09 -6.43 16.02
N ASN A 24 1.99 -6.21 17.34
CA ASN A 24 1.06 -6.90 18.24
C ASN A 24 -0.19 -6.06 18.58
N GLY A 25 -0.56 -5.10 17.73
CA GLY A 25 -1.73 -4.25 18.00
C GLY A 25 -2.95 -4.61 17.16
N VAL A 26 -3.97 -3.75 17.23
CA VAL A 26 -5.23 -3.88 16.50
C VAL A 26 -4.95 -3.88 15.00
N LEU A 27 -5.50 -4.86 14.27
CA LEU A 27 -5.27 -5.12 12.82
C LEU A 27 -3.99 -5.89 12.47
N ALA A 28 -3.28 -6.50 13.43
CA ALA A 28 -2.20 -7.42 13.09
C ALA A 28 -2.72 -8.65 12.33
N ILE A 29 -1.99 -9.06 11.29
CA ILE A 29 -2.32 -10.24 10.49
C ILE A 29 -1.21 -11.27 10.66
N THR A 30 -1.61 -12.46 11.10
CA THR A 30 -0.73 -13.62 11.26
C THR A 30 -0.88 -14.53 10.05
N TYR A 31 0.19 -14.71 9.30
CA TYR A 31 0.22 -15.71 8.23
C TYR A 31 0.50 -17.09 8.85
N ILE A 32 -0.23 -18.10 8.38
CA ILE A 32 -0.16 -19.49 8.86
C ILE A 32 0.63 -20.33 7.86
N ASP A 33 0.37 -20.10 6.56
CA ASP A 33 0.97 -20.82 5.44
C ASP A 33 1.42 -19.80 4.37
N SER A 34 2.50 -19.06 4.66
CA SER A 34 3.15 -18.17 3.69
C SER A 34 4.58 -18.65 3.39
N LEU A 35 4.94 -18.57 2.11
CA LEU A 35 6.30 -18.83 1.60
C LEU A 35 7.27 -17.66 1.89
N PHE A 36 6.74 -16.46 2.15
CA PHE A 36 7.53 -15.22 2.25
C PHE A 36 7.42 -14.53 3.60
N ALA A 37 6.24 -14.54 4.23
CA ALA A 37 6.04 -13.97 5.56
C ALA A 37 6.42 -14.97 6.67
N PRO A 38 6.99 -14.51 7.79
CA PRO A 38 7.24 -15.36 8.93
C PRO A 38 5.93 -15.88 9.52
N ASN A 39 5.74 -17.20 9.48
CA ASN A 39 4.53 -17.84 9.95
C ASN A 39 4.42 -17.78 11.48
N GLY A 40 3.22 -17.54 11.99
CA GLY A 40 2.95 -17.45 13.42
C GLY A 40 3.39 -16.14 14.10
N ILE A 41 3.91 -15.17 13.33
CA ILE A 41 4.24 -13.83 13.85
C ILE A 41 3.15 -12.85 13.40
N PRO A 42 2.60 -12.02 14.30
CA PRO A 42 1.66 -10.97 13.94
C PRO A 42 2.41 -9.82 13.26
N LEU A 43 2.00 -9.51 12.03
CA LEU A 43 2.62 -8.50 11.17
C LEU A 43 1.65 -7.36 10.90
N PHE A 44 2.18 -6.15 10.74
CA PHE A 44 1.37 -5.02 10.31
C PHE A 44 1.01 -5.18 8.83
N PRO A 45 -0.28 -5.08 8.45
CA PRO A 45 -0.74 -5.33 7.08
C PRO A 45 -0.50 -4.14 6.16
N VAL A 46 0.77 -3.77 5.97
CA VAL A 46 1.20 -2.67 5.09
C VAL A 46 0.61 -2.81 3.69
N GLN A 47 0.45 -4.04 3.18
CA GLN A 47 -0.10 -4.29 1.85
C GLN A 47 -1.56 -3.82 1.70
N LEU A 48 -2.39 -4.02 2.72
CA LEU A 48 -3.78 -3.55 2.73
C LEU A 48 -3.82 -2.02 2.85
N VAL A 49 -2.95 -1.45 3.68
CA VAL A 49 -2.82 0.00 3.82
C VAL A 49 -2.37 0.63 2.49
N GLU A 50 -1.38 0.05 1.82
CA GLU A 50 -0.96 0.42 0.46
C GLU A 50 -2.13 0.37 -0.52
N ALA A 51 -2.88 -0.74 -0.55
CA ALA A 51 -4.02 -0.89 -1.46
C ALA A 51 -5.11 0.16 -1.21
N VAL A 52 -5.44 0.44 0.05
CA VAL A 52 -6.44 1.46 0.43
C VAL A 52 -5.98 2.85 0.01
N ILE A 53 -4.71 3.20 0.25
CA ILE A 53 -4.21 4.53 -0.13
C ILE A 53 -4.17 4.69 -1.66
N GLU A 54 -3.76 3.66 -2.40
CA GLU A 54 -3.80 3.69 -3.87
C GLU A 54 -5.22 3.82 -4.41
N PHE A 55 -6.20 3.19 -3.75
CA PHE A 55 -7.61 3.32 -4.10
C PHE A 55 -8.12 4.74 -3.83
N ILE A 56 -7.80 5.33 -2.68
CA ILE A 56 -8.16 6.71 -2.32
C ILE A 56 -7.52 7.71 -3.31
N LEU A 57 -6.23 7.53 -3.63
CA LEU A 57 -5.54 8.34 -4.64
C LEU A 57 -6.19 8.22 -6.02
N GLY A 58 -6.57 7.00 -6.41
CA GLY A 58 -7.28 6.74 -7.66
C GLY A 58 -8.63 7.46 -7.74
N ILE A 59 -9.43 7.41 -6.67
CA ILE A 59 -10.71 8.11 -6.59
C ILE A 59 -10.50 9.63 -6.61
N CYS A 60 -9.56 10.14 -5.81
CA CYS A 60 -9.23 11.56 -5.75
C CYS A 60 -8.87 12.08 -7.14
N LEU A 61 -8.01 11.35 -7.88
CA LEU A 61 -7.65 11.71 -9.25
C LEU A 61 -8.86 11.69 -10.20
N LEU A 62 -9.76 10.71 -10.11
CA LEU A 62 -10.98 10.68 -10.93
C LEU A 62 -11.91 11.87 -10.67
N VAL A 63 -12.05 12.27 -9.41
CA VAL A 63 -12.89 13.41 -9.01
C VAL A 63 -12.25 14.74 -9.44
N PHE A 64 -10.95 14.92 -9.20
CA PHE A 64 -10.23 16.16 -9.54
C PHE A 64 -9.93 16.29 -11.04
N SER A 65 -9.81 15.18 -11.78
CA SER A 65 -9.64 15.21 -13.24
C SER A 65 -10.85 15.83 -13.95
N LYS A 66 -12.03 15.88 -13.31
CA LYS A 66 -13.20 16.58 -13.87
C LYS A 66 -13.19 18.09 -13.62
N LYS A 67 -12.37 18.59 -12.70
CA LYS A 67 -12.44 19.97 -12.20
C LYS A 67 -11.16 20.80 -12.47
N LEU A 68 -10.01 20.15 -12.70
CA LEU A 68 -8.72 20.80 -12.92
C LEU A 68 -8.15 20.50 -14.31
N ASN A 69 -7.28 21.40 -14.80
CA ASN A 69 -6.49 21.17 -16.01
C ASN A 69 -5.68 19.87 -15.88
N LYS A 70 -5.66 19.07 -16.95
CA LYS A 70 -5.08 17.72 -17.03
C LYS A 70 -3.64 17.62 -16.48
N TYR A 71 -2.85 18.69 -16.65
CA TYR A 71 -1.46 18.78 -16.18
C TYR A 71 -1.34 18.99 -14.66
N SER A 72 -2.17 19.85 -14.07
CA SER A 72 -2.14 20.14 -12.63
C SER A 72 -2.61 18.94 -11.81
N SER A 73 -3.61 18.19 -12.30
CA SER A 73 -4.07 16.97 -11.63
C SER A 73 -3.02 15.86 -11.61
N LEU A 74 -2.19 15.75 -12.65
CA LEU A 74 -1.12 14.76 -12.72
C LEU A 74 0.06 15.11 -11.80
N LEU A 75 0.42 16.39 -11.70
CA LEU A 75 1.49 16.86 -10.81
C LEU A 75 1.16 16.66 -9.33
N ILE A 76 -0.07 17.04 -8.93
CA ILE A 76 -0.55 16.83 -7.55
C ILE A 76 -0.58 15.34 -7.21
N TYR A 77 -0.98 14.51 -8.18
CA TYR A 77 -0.97 13.06 -8.02
C TYR A 77 0.44 12.49 -7.86
N LEU A 78 1.39 12.89 -8.71
CA LEU A 78 2.78 12.41 -8.62
C LEU A 78 3.41 12.79 -7.28
N LEU A 79 3.16 14.02 -6.79
CA LEU A 79 3.62 14.46 -5.47
C LEU A 79 2.96 13.67 -4.34
N ALA A 80 1.64 13.53 -4.35
CA ALA A 80 0.91 12.80 -3.31
C ALA A 80 1.29 11.32 -3.27
N TYR A 81 1.39 10.67 -4.44
CA TYR A 81 1.84 9.28 -4.57
C TYR A 81 3.28 9.12 -4.09
N SER A 82 4.19 10.05 -4.43
CA SER A 82 5.59 9.98 -3.98
C SER A 82 5.71 10.11 -2.47
N LEU A 83 4.96 11.03 -1.85
CA LEU A 83 4.92 11.19 -0.39
C LEU A 83 4.39 9.94 0.31
N VAL A 84 3.26 9.40 -0.17
CA VAL A 84 2.67 8.17 0.36
C VAL A 84 3.64 7.01 0.22
N ARG A 85 4.27 6.85 -0.95
CA ARG A 85 5.20 5.76 -1.21
C ARG A 85 6.43 5.86 -0.33
N PHE A 86 6.91 7.08 -0.08
CA PHE A 86 7.99 7.34 0.88
C PHE A 86 7.59 6.94 2.31
N LEU A 87 6.43 7.37 2.79
CA LEU A 87 5.91 7.01 4.12
C LEU A 87 5.71 5.49 4.29
N LEU A 88 5.20 4.82 3.25
CA LEU A 88 4.97 3.38 3.27
C LEU A 88 6.27 2.60 3.19
N GLU A 89 7.30 3.10 2.51
CA GLU A 89 8.64 2.52 2.50
C GLU A 89 9.24 2.44 3.92
N PHE A 90 8.98 3.44 4.78
CA PHE A 90 9.38 3.40 6.19
C PHE A 90 8.60 2.38 7.04
N LEU A 91 7.35 2.09 6.69
CA LEU A 91 6.53 1.09 7.38
C LEU A 91 6.78 -0.34 6.89
N ARG A 92 7.31 -0.46 5.67
CA ARG A 92 7.58 -1.73 5.02
C ARG A 92 8.85 -2.31 5.60
N TYR A 93 8.77 -3.56 6.06
CA TYR A 93 9.90 -4.25 6.66
C TYR A 93 10.78 -4.85 5.55
N ASP A 94 11.26 -3.99 4.64
CA ASP A 94 12.28 -4.35 3.68
C ASP A 94 13.64 -4.30 4.41
N LYS A 95 14.02 -5.47 4.93
CA LYS A 95 15.36 -5.87 5.34
C LYS A 95 16.32 -4.71 5.63
N ALA A 96 16.30 -4.23 6.88
CA ALA A 96 17.54 -3.87 7.54
C ALA A 96 18.37 -5.15 7.76
N ARG A 97 18.95 -5.66 6.66
CA ARG A 97 20.35 -6.06 6.64
C ARG A 97 20.88 -6.01 5.22
#